data_AF-A0A1W9Q795-F1
#
_entry.id   AF-A0A1W9Q795-F1
#
_cell.length_a   1.000
_cell.length_b   1.000
_cell.length_c   1.000
_cell.angle_alpha   90.00
_cell.angle_beta   90.00
_cell.angle_gamma   90.00
#
_symmetry.space_group_name_H-M   'P 1'
#
loop_
_entity.id
_entity.type
_entity.pdbx_description
1 polymer ?
#
loop_
_entity_poly.entity_id
_entity_poly.type
_entity_poly.pdbx_seq_one_letter_code
_entity_poly.pdbx_strand_id
1 'polypeptide(L)'
;MSGSNLIDEALVITSSLEGGGGEICTGRGKGAYPLSFLGDEDIANQIVSAGEDGCGFEAPLEAMYRFLIDPEPPATVTVTGEGLDRASVATGVAEDLLERRAEFFPPFSSLTVIIATDEDDCSVLDSGDAWRMGSETVPRAASACATEPNSACCRPCDLTESAPPEGCPALKGDPACLEGMTFDSRDAPLNTRCWAQKRRFGKDYLFPVERYTEALTSPIITNRRGQRVENPLFKYGSTPDMVQVLLLSGVPWQLVTKPESQEPGQSLEFLTPSELEASGTWDKILGDPAQNIPPSDPHLIESVEPRAGLPLPGAAWDPLHGHEVIWPRKDSLQHSCVFELPRPEVCSDASGCT
;
A
#
# COMPACT_ATOMS: atom_id res chain seq x y z
N MET A 1 -2.21 -14.48 38.54
CA MET A 1 -1.03 -14.02 37.78
C MET A 1 -1.50 -13.91 36.35
N SER A 2 -1.91 -12.70 35.97
CA SER A 2 -2.53 -12.40 34.68
C SER A 2 -1.43 -12.29 33.64
N GLY A 3 -1.45 -13.12 32.61
CA GLY A 3 -0.58 -12.97 31.45
C GLY A 3 -1.11 -11.83 30.60
N SER A 4 -0.36 -10.73 30.55
CA SER A 4 -0.50 -9.71 29.53
C SER A 4 0.08 -10.27 28.23
N ASN A 5 -0.78 -10.49 27.23
CA ASN A 5 -0.35 -10.83 25.87
C ASN A 5 0.44 -9.64 25.29
N LEU A 6 1.66 -9.88 24.84
CA LEU A 6 2.50 -8.92 24.10
C LEU A 6 2.02 -8.68 22.66
N ILE A 7 0.79 -9.11 22.32
CA ILE A 7 0.20 -9.00 20.97
C ILE A 7 -0.45 -7.62 20.75
N ASP A 8 -0.55 -6.78 21.79
CA ASP A 8 -1.20 -5.47 21.75
C ASP A 8 -0.24 -4.30 21.53
N GLU A 9 0.89 -4.48 20.82
CA GLU A 9 1.84 -3.39 20.55
C GLU A 9 2.23 -3.34 19.05
N ALA A 10 1.31 -2.84 18.21
CA ALA A 10 1.72 -2.21 16.96
C ALA A 10 2.27 -0.82 17.32
N LEU A 11 3.59 -0.67 17.29
CA LEU A 11 4.21 0.64 17.35
C LEU A 11 4.08 1.26 15.95
N VAL A 12 3.51 2.46 15.85
CA VAL A 12 3.47 3.25 14.61
C VAL A 12 4.46 4.38 14.81
N ILE A 13 5.55 4.40 14.05
CA ILE A 13 6.49 5.54 14.01
C ILE A 13 6.31 6.17 12.63
N THR A 14 6.30 7.48 12.48
CA THR A 14 6.04 8.12 11.17
C THR A 14 7.32 8.76 10.65
N SER A 15 7.75 8.42 9.44
CA SER A 15 8.75 9.18 8.69
C SER A 15 8.51 8.96 7.20
N SER A 16 8.37 10.03 6.42
CA SER A 16 8.32 9.98 4.96
C SER A 16 9.72 10.03 4.40
N LEU A 17 10.01 9.18 3.43
CA LEU A 17 11.26 9.14 2.71
C LEU A 17 11.07 9.81 1.35
N GLU A 18 10.55 11.04 1.29
CA GLU A 18 10.39 11.71 -0.01
C GLU A 18 11.77 11.95 -0.66
N GLY A 19 12.06 11.18 -1.72
CA GLY A 19 13.28 11.29 -2.52
C GLY A 19 13.06 11.04 -4.01
N GLY A 20 11.82 11.14 -4.51
CA GLY A 20 11.45 10.56 -5.80
C GLY A 20 10.42 11.34 -6.59
N GLY A 21 10.69 12.61 -6.87
CA GLY A 21 9.91 13.39 -7.84
C GLY A 21 9.79 12.65 -9.17
N GLY A 22 8.56 12.53 -9.68
CA GLY A 22 8.20 11.66 -10.79
C GLY A 22 8.97 11.89 -12.09
N GLU A 23 10.06 11.15 -12.28
CA GLU A 23 10.66 10.91 -13.59
C GLU A 23 10.14 9.59 -14.17
N ILE A 24 9.60 9.68 -15.39
CA ILE A 24 9.14 8.56 -16.20
C ILE A 24 10.22 7.48 -16.25
N CYS A 25 9.85 6.23 -15.93
CA CYS A 25 10.74 5.06 -15.84
C CYS A 25 11.67 4.95 -17.06
N THR A 26 12.91 5.45 -16.94
CA THR A 26 13.93 5.35 -17.99
C THR A 26 15.23 4.69 -17.51
N GLY A 27 15.32 4.31 -16.23
CA GLY A 27 16.45 3.55 -15.69
C GLY A 27 15.99 2.43 -14.76
N ARG A 28 16.54 1.22 -14.93
CA ARG A 28 16.60 0.24 -13.84
C ARG A 28 17.86 0.54 -13.04
N GLY A 29 17.72 1.06 -11.83
CA GLY A 29 18.81 1.08 -10.87
C GLY A 29 19.19 -0.34 -10.47
N LYS A 30 20.45 -0.53 -10.10
CA LYS A 30 20.94 -1.81 -9.56
C LYS A 30 20.69 -1.81 -8.06
N GLY A 31 19.47 -2.15 -7.65
CA GLY A 31 19.11 -2.30 -6.23
C GLY A 31 19.74 -3.55 -5.60
N ALA A 32 20.59 -3.30 -4.60
CA ALA A 32 20.78 -4.04 -3.33
C ALA A 32 22.20 -3.70 -2.81
N TYR A 33 22.32 -2.68 -1.95
CA TYR A 33 23.53 -2.52 -1.16
C TYR A 33 23.48 -3.51 0.01
N PRO A 34 24.52 -4.33 0.22
CA PRO A 34 24.57 -5.19 1.39
C PRO A 34 24.72 -4.31 2.63
N LEU A 35 23.70 -4.30 3.50
CA LEU A 35 23.81 -3.73 4.83
C LEU A 35 24.89 -4.53 5.59
N SER A 36 25.97 -3.87 5.97
CA SER A 36 27.02 -4.48 6.79
C SER A 36 26.52 -4.58 8.23
N PHE A 37 26.23 -5.80 8.68
CA PHE A 37 25.81 -6.12 10.06
C PHE A 37 26.93 -5.97 11.12
N LEU A 38 27.90 -5.07 10.91
CA LEU A 38 29.05 -4.90 11.80
C LEU A 38 29.32 -3.42 12.08
N GLY A 39 28.79 -2.94 13.21
CA GLY A 39 29.25 -1.73 13.92
C GLY A 39 28.36 -0.50 13.77
N ASP A 40 28.33 0.30 14.85
CA ASP A 40 28.01 1.72 15.11
C ASP A 40 27.32 2.62 14.04
N GLU A 41 26.68 2.09 13.00
CA GLU A 41 25.88 2.88 12.08
C GLU A 41 24.47 3.09 12.64
N ASP A 42 24.07 4.35 12.65
CA ASP A 42 22.73 4.80 13.00
C ASP A 42 21.68 4.04 12.18
N ILE A 43 20.65 3.50 12.84
CA ILE A 43 19.50 2.85 12.19
C ILE A 43 18.89 3.79 11.14
N ALA A 44 18.89 5.10 11.38
CA ALA A 44 18.45 6.08 10.40
C ALA A 44 19.29 6.04 9.11
N ASN A 45 20.61 5.88 9.21
CA ASN A 45 21.48 5.76 8.04
C ASN A 45 21.27 4.44 7.30
N GLN A 46 20.91 3.36 7.99
CA GLN A 46 20.57 2.08 7.34
C GLN A 46 19.26 2.20 6.55
N ILE A 47 18.25 2.87 7.10
CA ILE A 47 16.98 3.16 6.43
C ILE A 47 17.22 4.02 5.19
N VAL A 48 17.97 5.13 5.33
CA VAL A 48 18.33 6.00 4.19
C VAL A 48 19.14 5.26 3.13
N SER A 49 20.00 4.32 3.54
CA SER A 49 20.84 3.53 2.62
C SER A 49 20.08 2.44 1.85
N ALA A 50 18.93 2.00 2.36
CA ALA A 50 18.05 1.09 1.61
C ALA A 50 17.63 1.75 0.28
N GLY A 51 17.44 3.07 0.30
CA GLY A 51 17.06 3.89 -0.84
C GLY A 51 15.68 3.51 -1.40
N GLU A 52 15.25 4.28 -2.39
CA GLU A 52 14.08 3.99 -3.21
C GLU A 52 14.49 4.00 -4.69
N ASP A 53 13.90 3.09 -5.47
CA ASP A 53 14.07 3.02 -6.91
C ASP A 53 12.73 2.57 -7.48
N GLY A 54 11.93 3.50 -7.99
CA GLY A 54 10.54 3.18 -8.27
C GLY A 54 9.76 4.27 -8.96
N CYS A 55 8.68 3.84 -9.60
CA CYS A 55 7.70 4.69 -10.25
C CYS A 55 6.37 4.44 -9.54
N GLY A 56 6.01 5.21 -8.51
CA GLY A 56 4.62 5.32 -8.03
C GLY A 56 3.91 4.06 -7.50
N PHE A 57 4.58 2.92 -7.57
CA PHE A 57 4.09 1.59 -7.23
C PHE A 57 5.08 1.01 -6.24
N GLU A 58 4.72 1.07 -4.98
CA GLU A 58 5.44 0.38 -3.93
C GLU A 58 4.71 -0.90 -3.59
N ALA A 59 5.42 -1.98 -3.29
CA ALA A 59 4.79 -3.23 -2.85
C ALA A 59 5.43 -3.72 -1.55
N PRO A 60 5.47 -2.89 -0.49
CA PRO A 60 6.14 -3.25 0.75
C PRO A 60 5.59 -4.54 1.37
N LEU A 61 4.28 -4.78 1.28
CA LEU A 61 3.67 -5.99 1.82
C LEU A 61 4.11 -7.23 1.04
N GLU A 62 4.11 -7.17 -0.30
CA GLU A 62 4.60 -8.28 -1.11
C GLU A 62 6.11 -8.46 -0.99
N ALA A 63 6.90 -7.39 -0.85
CA ALA A 63 8.34 -7.48 -0.62
C ALA A 63 8.66 -8.24 0.68
N MET A 64 7.99 -7.87 1.79
CA MET A 64 8.04 -8.57 3.06
C MET A 64 7.63 -10.04 2.88
N TYR A 65 6.48 -10.29 2.26
CA TYR A 65 5.96 -11.64 2.07
C TYR A 65 6.90 -12.52 1.26
N ARG A 66 7.40 -12.04 0.12
CA ARG A 66 8.30 -12.78 -0.78
C ARG A 66 9.59 -13.21 -0.09
N PHE A 67 10.20 -12.30 0.66
CA PHE A 67 11.44 -12.60 1.33
C PHE A 67 11.24 -13.48 2.56
N LEU A 68 10.29 -13.14 3.44
CA LEU A 68 10.18 -13.78 4.75
C LEU A 68 9.31 -15.04 4.72
N ILE A 69 8.20 -15.03 3.97
CA ILE A 69 7.12 -16.01 4.12
C ILE A 69 6.92 -16.91 2.91
N ASP A 70 7.08 -16.42 1.67
CA ASP A 70 6.70 -17.20 0.48
C ASP A 70 7.49 -18.52 0.44
N PRO A 71 6.82 -19.70 0.45
CA PRO A 71 7.51 -20.97 0.38
C PRO A 71 8.08 -21.26 -1.01
N GLU A 72 7.58 -20.59 -2.05
CA GLU A 72 8.00 -20.77 -3.43
C GLU A 72 7.94 -19.45 -4.22
N PRO A 73 8.71 -18.42 -3.78
CA PRO A 73 8.71 -17.11 -4.42
C PRO A 73 9.07 -17.28 -5.89
N PRO A 74 8.28 -16.78 -6.85
CA PRO A 74 8.56 -16.98 -8.26
C PRO A 74 9.85 -16.25 -8.66
N ALA A 75 10.62 -16.90 -9.53
CA ALA A 75 11.83 -16.32 -10.09
C ALA A 75 11.52 -15.17 -11.06
N THR A 76 10.41 -15.28 -11.79
CA THR A 76 9.96 -14.25 -12.73
C THR A 76 8.44 -14.18 -12.78
N VAL A 77 7.93 -13.00 -13.08
CA VAL A 77 6.54 -12.77 -13.48
C VAL A 77 6.58 -12.20 -14.89
N THR A 78 5.90 -12.86 -15.82
CA THR A 78 5.89 -12.44 -17.24
C THR A 78 4.47 -12.36 -17.77
N VAL A 79 4.27 -11.52 -18.78
CA VAL A 79 3.00 -11.48 -19.51
C VAL A 79 3.08 -12.45 -20.66
N THR A 80 2.18 -13.43 -20.69
CA THR A 80 2.08 -14.46 -21.73
C THR A 80 0.71 -14.42 -22.38
N GLY A 81 0.55 -15.11 -23.51
CA GLY A 81 -0.71 -15.12 -24.28
C GLY A 81 -0.97 -13.85 -25.07
N GLU A 82 -2.06 -13.85 -25.85
CA GLU A 82 -2.51 -12.73 -26.67
C GLU A 82 -4.03 -12.56 -26.56
N GLY A 83 -4.55 -11.37 -26.88
CA GLY A 83 -5.98 -11.10 -26.85
C GLY A 83 -6.60 -11.41 -25.48
N LEU A 84 -7.62 -12.28 -25.48
CA LEU A 84 -8.34 -12.71 -24.27
C LEU A 84 -7.54 -13.70 -23.39
N ASP A 85 -6.53 -14.37 -23.96
CA ASP A 85 -5.68 -15.32 -23.24
C ASP A 85 -4.47 -14.65 -22.58
N ARG A 86 -4.33 -13.32 -22.72
CA ARG A 86 -3.21 -12.56 -22.18
C ARG A 86 -3.28 -12.52 -20.65
N ALA A 87 -2.22 -12.97 -19.99
CA ALA A 87 -2.15 -13.05 -18.54
C ALA A 87 -0.73 -12.82 -17.98
N SER A 88 -0.67 -12.24 -16.78
CA SER A 88 0.48 -12.35 -15.88
C SER A 88 0.62 -13.81 -15.44
N VAL A 89 1.84 -14.32 -15.49
CA VAL A 89 2.18 -15.69 -15.08
C VAL A 89 3.49 -15.66 -14.30
N ALA A 90 3.38 -16.00 -13.01
CA ALA A 90 4.50 -16.28 -12.13
C ALA A 90 5.12 -17.65 -12.45
N THR A 91 6.43 -17.70 -12.66
CA THR A 91 7.16 -18.94 -13.02
C THR A 91 8.46 -19.11 -12.26
N GLY A 92 8.93 -20.36 -12.18
CA GLY A 92 10.17 -20.72 -11.49
C GLY A 92 10.08 -20.57 -9.96
N VAL A 93 11.22 -20.71 -9.29
CA VAL A 93 11.40 -20.43 -7.86
C VAL A 93 12.69 -19.62 -7.73
N ALA A 94 12.65 -18.52 -6.97
CA ALA A 94 13.81 -17.69 -6.66
C ALA A 94 14.65 -18.39 -5.57
N GLU A 95 15.43 -19.38 -5.99
CA GLU A 95 16.27 -20.19 -5.08
C GLU A 95 17.32 -19.34 -4.34
N ASP A 96 17.82 -18.29 -4.97
CA ASP A 96 18.76 -17.33 -4.35
C ASP A 96 18.11 -16.54 -3.22
N LEU A 97 16.82 -16.17 -3.35
CA LEU A 97 16.05 -15.55 -2.29
C LEU A 97 15.84 -16.52 -1.12
N LEU A 98 15.58 -17.80 -1.43
CA LEU A 98 15.41 -18.85 -0.43
C LEU A 98 16.71 -19.13 0.34
N GLU A 99 17.85 -19.15 -0.34
CA GLU A 99 19.17 -19.29 0.27
C GLU A 99 19.46 -18.12 1.24
N ARG A 100 19.25 -16.88 0.79
CA ARG A 100 19.40 -15.68 1.64
C ARG A 100 18.46 -15.68 2.84
N ARG A 101 17.20 -16.10 2.67
CA ARG A 101 16.27 -16.23 3.80
C ARG A 101 16.79 -17.23 4.84
N ALA A 102 17.35 -18.36 4.41
CA ALA A 102 17.86 -19.37 5.32
C ALA A 102 19.07 -18.85 6.13
N GLU A 103 19.90 -17.98 5.56
CA GLU A 103 20.97 -17.27 6.28
C GLU A 103 20.42 -16.20 7.22
N PHE A 104 19.33 -15.54 6.84
CA PHE A 104 18.70 -14.46 7.61
C PHE A 104 18.00 -14.95 8.89
N PHE A 105 17.35 -16.12 8.86
CA PHE A 105 16.59 -16.65 10.00
C PHE A 105 17.31 -17.78 10.75
N PRO A 106 18.08 -17.48 11.82
CA PRO A 106 18.45 -18.52 12.76
C PRO A 106 17.20 -19.09 13.48
N PRO A 107 17.24 -20.33 13.98
CA PRO A 107 16.14 -20.90 14.76
C PRO A 107 15.75 -20.05 15.98
N PHE A 108 14.46 -20.03 16.31
CA PHE A 108 13.88 -19.30 17.45
C PHE A 108 14.14 -17.78 17.45
N SER A 109 14.25 -17.16 16.26
CA SER A 109 14.43 -15.72 16.15
C SER A 109 13.16 -14.93 16.50
N SER A 110 13.33 -13.86 17.26
CA SER A 110 12.37 -12.74 17.28
C SER A 110 12.59 -11.90 16.03
N LEU A 111 11.50 -11.47 15.40
CA LEU A 111 11.53 -10.69 14.17
C LEU A 111 10.81 -9.36 14.39
N THR A 112 11.49 -8.27 14.03
CA THR A 112 10.85 -6.96 13.84
C THR A 112 10.86 -6.65 12.36
N VAL A 113 9.68 -6.49 11.78
CA VAL A 113 9.49 -6.01 10.41
C VAL A 113 9.24 -4.51 10.47
N ILE A 114 10.07 -3.73 9.79
CA ILE A 114 9.86 -2.29 9.63
C ILE A 114 9.45 -2.06 8.19
N ILE A 115 8.22 -1.61 7.98
CA ILE A 115 7.73 -1.16 6.68
C ILE A 115 7.80 0.36 6.71
N ALA A 116 8.63 0.94 5.85
CA ALA A 116 8.74 2.39 5.67
C ALA A 116 8.33 2.71 4.23
N THR A 117 7.30 3.53 4.07
CA THR A 117 6.72 3.87 2.77
C THR A 117 6.06 5.25 2.86
N ASP A 118 6.15 6.03 1.79
CA ASP A 118 5.42 7.28 1.61
C ASP A 118 4.29 7.17 0.58
N GLU A 119 4.06 5.97 0.06
CA GLU A 119 3.04 5.65 -0.96
C GLU A 119 2.04 4.59 -0.46
N ASP A 120 0.95 4.42 -1.22
CA ASP A 120 0.02 3.32 -0.97
C ASP A 120 0.64 1.97 -1.38
N ASP A 121 0.34 0.91 -0.61
CA ASP A 121 0.74 -0.44 -1.02
C ASP A 121 0.04 -0.83 -2.34
N CYS A 122 0.87 -1.14 -3.31
CA CYS A 122 0.51 -1.63 -4.62
C CYS A 122 1.09 -3.03 -4.87
N SER A 123 0.82 -3.94 -3.94
CA SER A 123 1.15 -5.36 -4.08
C SER A 123 0.29 -6.05 -5.14
N VAL A 124 0.52 -5.72 -6.41
CA VAL A 124 -0.22 -6.22 -7.57
C VAL A 124 -0.09 -7.73 -7.69
N LEU A 125 -1.22 -8.38 -8.01
CA LEU A 125 -1.29 -9.81 -8.29
C LEU A 125 -0.31 -10.20 -9.41
N ASP A 126 0.39 -11.30 -9.22
CA ASP A 126 1.34 -11.83 -10.19
C ASP A 126 0.70 -12.83 -11.20
N SER A 127 -0.62 -12.82 -11.27
CA SER A 127 -1.41 -13.78 -12.06
C SER A 127 -2.61 -13.15 -12.77
N GLY A 128 -3.15 -13.85 -13.76
CA GLY A 128 -4.38 -13.45 -14.44
C GLY A 128 -4.24 -12.14 -15.21
N ASP A 129 -5.25 -11.29 -15.18
CA ASP A 129 -5.30 -10.04 -15.94
C ASP A 129 -4.60 -8.84 -15.24
N ALA A 130 -3.85 -9.07 -14.17
CA ALA A 130 -3.18 -8.03 -13.40
C ALA A 130 -2.12 -7.22 -14.18
N TRP A 131 -1.64 -7.76 -15.31
CA TRP A 131 -0.79 -7.02 -16.26
C TRP A 131 -1.44 -5.71 -16.74
N ARG A 132 -2.77 -5.60 -16.64
CA ARG A 132 -3.52 -4.39 -17.00
C ARG A 132 -3.17 -3.18 -16.15
N MET A 133 -2.67 -3.39 -14.93
CA MET A 133 -2.18 -2.31 -14.08
C MET A 133 -1.04 -1.52 -14.74
N GLY A 134 -0.23 -2.17 -15.58
CA GLY A 134 0.84 -1.55 -16.37
C GLY A 134 0.49 -1.27 -17.84
N SER A 135 -0.75 -1.45 -18.29
CA SER A 135 -1.11 -1.22 -19.70
C SER A 135 -1.59 0.20 -20.00
N GLU A 136 -1.68 0.56 -21.28
CA GLU A 136 -2.16 1.87 -21.73
C GLU A 136 -3.59 2.18 -21.23
N THR A 137 -4.43 1.15 -21.18
CA THR A 137 -5.81 1.25 -20.69
C THR A 137 -6.05 0.28 -19.53
N VAL A 138 -7.02 0.59 -18.68
CA VAL A 138 -7.49 -0.25 -17.57
C VAL A 138 -9.02 -0.31 -17.61
N PRO A 139 -9.70 -1.39 -17.19
CA PRO A 139 -11.15 -1.46 -17.24
C PRO A 139 -11.82 -0.32 -16.47
N ARG A 140 -12.96 0.15 -16.96
CA ARG A 140 -13.86 1.02 -16.21
C ARG A 140 -14.73 0.15 -15.28
N ALA A 141 -15.12 0.68 -14.13
CA ALA A 141 -16.11 0.06 -13.25
C ALA A 141 -17.56 0.29 -13.72
N ALA A 142 -18.43 -0.70 -13.50
CA ALA A 142 -19.87 -0.51 -13.62
C ALA A 142 -20.42 0.49 -12.58
N SER A 143 -21.59 1.07 -12.86
CA SER A 143 -22.20 2.14 -12.05
C SER A 143 -22.38 1.76 -10.57
N ALA A 144 -22.67 0.49 -10.28
CA ALA A 144 -22.82 -0.02 -8.92
C ALA A 144 -21.57 0.18 -8.04
N CYS A 145 -20.38 0.16 -8.64
CA CYS A 145 -19.11 0.31 -7.92
C CYS A 145 -18.93 1.69 -7.27
N ALA A 146 -19.62 2.73 -7.78
CA ALA A 146 -19.49 4.08 -7.27
C ALA A 146 -20.00 4.21 -5.82
N THR A 147 -21.03 3.43 -5.46
CA THR A 147 -21.69 3.49 -4.16
C THR A 147 -21.52 2.21 -3.35
N GLU A 148 -21.43 1.06 -4.00
CA GLU A 148 -21.31 -0.26 -3.37
C GLU A 148 -20.17 -1.08 -4.00
N PRO A 149 -18.90 -0.70 -3.78
CA PRO A 149 -17.74 -1.39 -4.37
C PRO A 149 -17.60 -2.85 -3.94
N ASN A 150 -18.20 -3.24 -2.82
CA ASN A 150 -18.23 -4.62 -2.31
C ASN A 150 -19.42 -5.45 -2.83
N SER A 151 -20.34 -4.84 -3.60
CA SER A 151 -21.49 -5.54 -4.17
C SER A 151 -21.09 -6.48 -5.30
N ALA A 152 -21.80 -7.60 -5.46
CA ALA A 152 -21.64 -8.50 -6.61
C ALA A 152 -21.94 -7.81 -7.95
N CYS A 153 -22.67 -6.69 -7.93
CA CYS A 153 -22.94 -5.89 -9.12
C CYS A 153 -21.76 -5.00 -9.52
N CYS A 154 -20.83 -4.73 -8.59
CA CYS A 154 -19.60 -4.03 -8.89
C CYS A 154 -18.64 -4.93 -9.68
N ARG A 155 -18.50 -4.64 -10.98
CA ARG A 155 -17.78 -5.47 -11.95
C ARG A 155 -17.05 -4.58 -12.95
N PRO A 156 -15.95 -5.07 -13.56
CA PRO A 156 -15.30 -4.40 -14.67
C PRO A 156 -16.22 -4.37 -15.90
N CYS A 157 -16.27 -3.25 -16.61
CA CYS A 157 -17.11 -3.08 -17.80
C CYS A 157 -16.70 -3.99 -18.96
N ASP A 158 -15.42 -4.34 -19.06
CA ASP A 158 -14.91 -5.25 -20.09
C ASP A 158 -15.02 -6.74 -19.70
N LEU A 159 -15.63 -7.05 -18.55
CA LEU A 159 -15.90 -8.41 -18.13
C LEU A 159 -16.83 -9.10 -19.13
N THR A 160 -16.36 -10.21 -19.69
CA THR A 160 -17.18 -11.06 -20.54
C THR A 160 -18.07 -11.94 -19.68
N GLU A 161 -19.38 -11.66 -19.70
CA GLU A 161 -20.39 -12.43 -18.95
C GLU A 161 -21.47 -13.00 -19.87
N SER A 162 -21.94 -14.20 -19.57
CA SER A 162 -23.09 -14.83 -20.25
C SER A 162 -24.43 -14.28 -19.74
N ALA A 163 -24.49 -13.96 -18.46
CA ALA A 163 -25.60 -13.27 -17.79
C ALA A 163 -25.06 -12.52 -16.56
N PRO A 164 -25.66 -11.38 -16.16
CA PRO A 164 -25.28 -10.70 -14.93
C PRO A 164 -25.63 -11.55 -13.68
N PRO A 165 -24.94 -11.35 -12.55
CA PRO A 165 -25.34 -11.94 -11.27
C PRO A 165 -26.79 -11.57 -10.90
N GLU A 166 -27.41 -12.39 -10.06
CA GLU A 166 -28.79 -12.14 -9.60
C GLU A 166 -28.90 -10.74 -8.96
N GLY A 167 -29.90 -9.97 -9.41
CA GLY A 167 -30.11 -8.59 -8.95
C GLY A 167 -29.26 -7.52 -9.64
N CYS A 168 -28.33 -7.89 -10.53
CA CYS A 168 -27.44 -6.94 -11.20
C CYS A 168 -27.88 -6.61 -12.63
N PRO A 169 -27.70 -5.35 -13.10
CA PRO A 169 -27.93 -5.00 -14.50
C PRO A 169 -26.87 -5.65 -15.41
N ALA A 170 -27.21 -5.89 -16.68
CA ALA A 170 -26.22 -6.34 -17.66
C ALA A 170 -25.20 -5.23 -17.97
N LEU A 171 -23.92 -5.55 -18.05
CA LEU A 171 -22.84 -4.57 -18.29
C LEU A 171 -23.05 -3.75 -19.57
N LYS A 172 -23.57 -4.37 -20.63
CA LYS A 172 -23.86 -3.69 -21.91
C LYS A 172 -24.89 -2.57 -21.80
N GLY A 173 -25.71 -2.56 -20.76
CA GLY A 173 -26.72 -1.52 -20.50
C GLY A 173 -26.41 -0.68 -19.26
N ASP A 174 -25.27 -0.89 -18.61
CA ASP A 174 -24.85 -0.11 -17.45
C ASP A 174 -24.41 1.31 -17.88
N PRO A 175 -24.94 2.38 -17.24
CA PRO A 175 -24.62 3.75 -17.63
C PRO A 175 -23.13 4.07 -17.71
N ALA A 176 -22.34 3.66 -16.71
CA ALA A 176 -20.90 3.88 -16.70
C ALA A 176 -20.20 3.13 -17.84
N CYS A 177 -20.60 1.89 -18.12
CA CYS A 177 -20.01 1.11 -19.22
C CYS A 177 -20.38 1.64 -20.62
N LEU A 178 -21.49 2.37 -20.74
CA LEU A 178 -21.88 3.05 -22.00
C LEU A 178 -20.99 4.27 -22.30
N GLU A 179 -20.31 4.84 -21.31
CA GLU A 179 -19.32 5.92 -21.51
C GLU A 179 -18.00 5.39 -22.09
N GLY A 180 -17.75 4.09 -21.95
CA GLY A 180 -16.55 3.42 -22.44
C GLY A 180 -16.20 2.21 -21.58
N MET A 181 -15.64 1.17 -22.20
CA MET A 181 -15.29 -0.07 -21.49
C MET A 181 -14.02 0.05 -20.63
N THR A 182 -13.15 1.00 -20.98
CA THR A 182 -11.85 1.20 -20.33
C THR A 182 -11.60 2.68 -20.09
N PHE A 183 -10.75 2.97 -19.10
CA PHE A 183 -10.06 4.25 -18.95
C PHE A 183 -8.73 4.24 -19.70
N ASP A 184 -8.33 5.38 -20.24
CA ASP A 184 -6.98 5.61 -20.75
C ASP A 184 -6.06 6.16 -19.66
N SER A 185 -4.83 6.51 -20.02
CA SER A 185 -3.84 7.07 -19.09
C SER A 185 -4.16 8.48 -18.60
N ARG A 186 -5.12 9.19 -19.21
CA ARG A 186 -5.57 10.50 -18.73
C ARG A 186 -6.61 10.34 -17.63
N ASP A 187 -7.53 9.40 -17.78
CA ASP A 187 -8.58 9.14 -16.77
C ASP A 187 -8.11 8.21 -15.64
N ALA A 188 -7.11 7.37 -15.92
CA ALA A 188 -6.44 6.52 -14.95
C ALA A 188 -4.91 6.52 -15.16
N PRO A 189 -4.22 7.63 -14.79
CA PRO A 189 -2.77 7.70 -14.80
C PRO A 189 -2.14 6.54 -14.02
N LEU A 190 -0.99 6.03 -14.48
CA LEU A 190 -0.35 4.86 -13.90
C LEU A 190 -0.17 5.00 -12.38
N ASN A 191 0.39 6.14 -11.95
CA ASN A 191 0.73 6.42 -10.56
C ASN A 191 -0.46 6.30 -9.59
N THR A 192 -1.68 6.58 -10.04
CA THR A 192 -2.85 6.57 -9.14
C THR A 192 -3.62 5.27 -9.19
N ARG A 193 -3.17 4.25 -9.95
CA ARG A 193 -3.98 3.03 -10.17
C ARG A 193 -4.12 2.15 -8.93
N CYS A 194 -3.27 2.29 -7.92
CA CYS A 194 -3.33 1.42 -6.74
C CYS A 194 -4.46 1.82 -5.79
N TRP A 195 -4.95 3.06 -5.90
CA TRP A 195 -6.05 3.59 -5.13
C TRP A 195 -7.45 3.22 -5.67
N ALA A 196 -8.35 2.86 -4.75
CA ALA A 196 -9.79 2.69 -4.95
C ALA A 196 -10.17 1.81 -6.17
N GLN A 197 -9.43 0.73 -6.41
CA GLN A 197 -9.55 -0.09 -7.61
C GLN A 197 -10.94 -0.70 -7.81
N LYS A 198 -11.60 -1.16 -6.75
CA LYS A 198 -12.98 -1.66 -6.87
C LYS A 198 -13.93 -0.58 -7.39
N ARG A 199 -13.89 0.61 -6.80
CA ARG A 199 -14.72 1.75 -7.21
C ARG A 199 -14.43 2.19 -8.66
N ARG A 200 -13.16 2.18 -9.06
CA ARG A 200 -12.69 2.72 -10.35
C ARG A 200 -12.69 1.69 -11.48
N PHE A 201 -12.26 0.47 -11.22
CA PHE A 201 -12.03 -0.57 -12.21
C PHE A 201 -12.97 -1.77 -12.06
N GLY A 202 -13.76 -1.81 -10.99
CA GLY A 202 -14.74 -2.88 -10.75
C GLY A 202 -14.11 -4.17 -10.22
N LYS A 203 -12.82 -4.16 -9.95
CA LYS A 203 -12.03 -5.28 -9.46
C LYS A 203 -10.83 -4.77 -8.68
N ASP A 204 -10.34 -5.61 -7.78
CA ASP A 204 -9.07 -5.43 -7.11
C ASP A 204 -7.99 -6.26 -7.84
N TYR A 205 -6.90 -5.61 -8.21
CA TYR A 205 -5.70 -6.18 -8.82
C TYR A 205 -4.57 -6.36 -7.82
N LEU A 206 -4.78 -6.08 -6.54
CA LEU A 206 -3.82 -6.30 -5.46
C LEU A 206 -4.05 -7.65 -4.79
N PHE A 207 -3.00 -8.17 -4.15
CA PHE A 207 -3.17 -9.24 -3.18
C PHE A 207 -4.02 -8.73 -2.00
N PRO A 208 -4.94 -9.55 -1.48
CA PRO A 208 -5.77 -9.15 -0.34
C PRO A 208 -4.91 -8.99 0.92
N VAL A 209 -5.20 -7.97 1.74
CA VAL A 209 -4.47 -7.70 3.00
C VAL A 209 -4.49 -8.92 3.93
N GLU A 210 -5.57 -9.72 3.88
CA GLU A 210 -5.71 -10.96 4.65
C GLU A 210 -4.55 -11.93 4.41
N ARG A 211 -3.98 -11.96 3.20
CA ARG A 211 -2.79 -12.76 2.86
C ARG A 211 -1.63 -12.45 3.82
N TYR A 212 -1.38 -11.17 4.07
CA TYR A 212 -0.28 -10.71 4.90
C TYR A 212 -0.57 -10.89 6.38
N THR A 213 -1.83 -10.71 6.79
CA THR A 213 -2.24 -11.02 8.17
C THR A 213 -2.10 -12.52 8.48
N GLU A 214 -2.53 -13.41 7.59
CA GLU A 214 -2.35 -14.86 7.75
C GLU A 214 -0.86 -15.22 7.79
N ALA A 215 -0.07 -14.61 6.90
CA ALA A 215 1.37 -14.82 6.82
C ALA A 215 2.12 -14.48 8.12
N LEU A 216 1.69 -13.45 8.84
CA LEU A 216 2.35 -12.98 10.07
C LEU A 216 1.78 -13.63 11.34
N THR A 217 0.64 -14.31 11.27
CA THR A 217 -0.07 -14.81 12.46
C THR A 217 -0.32 -16.31 12.47
N SER A 218 -0.18 -17.00 11.34
CA SER A 218 -0.51 -18.42 11.22
C SER A 218 0.72 -19.30 10.93
N PRO A 219 0.89 -20.43 11.64
CA PRO A 219 1.92 -21.43 11.32
C PRO A 219 1.66 -22.19 10.02
N ILE A 220 0.48 -22.05 9.42
CA ILE A 220 0.09 -22.69 8.16
C ILE A 220 -0.45 -21.61 7.20
N ILE A 221 0.01 -21.61 5.96
CA ILE A 221 -0.39 -20.67 4.92
C ILE A 221 -0.80 -21.41 3.64
N THR A 222 -1.40 -20.68 2.69
CA THR A 222 -1.69 -21.20 1.35
C THR A 222 -0.58 -20.80 0.37
N ASN A 223 0.10 -21.77 -0.24
CA ASN A 223 1.09 -21.48 -1.29
C ASN A 223 0.43 -21.09 -2.63
N ARG A 224 1.21 -20.65 -3.61
CA ARG A 224 0.69 -20.27 -4.95
C ARG A 224 -0.04 -21.40 -5.70
N ARG A 225 0.17 -22.66 -5.31
CA ARG A 225 -0.57 -23.82 -5.85
C ARG A 225 -1.91 -24.08 -5.14
N GLY A 226 -2.30 -23.23 -4.19
CA GLY A 226 -3.52 -23.41 -3.41
C GLY A 226 -3.42 -24.48 -2.33
N GLN A 227 -2.20 -24.92 -1.97
CA GLN A 227 -1.98 -25.98 -0.99
C GLN A 227 -1.68 -25.38 0.39
N ARG A 228 -2.23 -25.99 1.45
CA ARG A 228 -1.87 -25.67 2.84
C ARG A 228 -0.48 -26.21 3.13
N VAL A 229 0.44 -25.33 3.52
CA VAL A 229 1.83 -25.66 3.82
C VAL A 229 2.27 -24.99 5.12
N GLU A 230 3.32 -25.53 5.73
CA GLU A 230 3.97 -24.89 6.87
C GLU A 230 4.52 -23.52 6.47
N ASN A 231 4.26 -22.52 7.31
CA ASN A 231 4.76 -21.17 7.13
C ASN A 231 6.27 -21.14 7.39
N PRO A 232 7.11 -20.81 6.40
CA PRO A 232 8.57 -20.70 6.56
C PRO A 232 9.00 -19.81 7.73
N LEU A 233 8.23 -18.77 8.05
CA LEU A 233 8.50 -17.86 9.16
C LEU A 233 8.51 -18.57 10.52
N PHE A 234 7.66 -19.58 10.71
CA PHE A 234 7.47 -20.29 11.98
C PHE A 234 8.11 -21.68 12.01
N LYS A 235 8.63 -22.15 10.87
CA LYS A 235 9.20 -23.49 10.69
C LYS A 235 10.33 -23.82 11.68
N TYR A 236 11.11 -22.80 12.09
CA TYR A 236 12.29 -23.00 12.95
C TYR A 236 12.06 -22.60 14.40
N GLY A 237 10.80 -22.68 14.87
CA GLY A 237 10.46 -22.52 16.29
C GLY A 237 10.11 -21.10 16.71
N SER A 238 10.15 -20.13 15.80
CA SER A 238 9.50 -18.83 16.02
C SER A 238 7.99 -19.03 16.12
N THR A 239 7.34 -18.16 16.88
CA THR A 239 5.90 -18.18 17.11
C THR A 239 5.31 -16.81 16.77
N PRO A 240 4.00 -16.69 16.49
CA PRO A 240 3.40 -15.41 16.12
C PRO A 240 3.67 -14.27 17.12
N ASP A 241 3.76 -14.57 18.42
CA ASP A 241 4.09 -13.59 19.47
C ASP A 241 5.54 -13.09 19.44
N MET A 242 6.39 -13.68 18.61
CA MET A 242 7.77 -13.25 18.39
C MET A 242 7.93 -12.36 17.14
N VAL A 243 6.83 -12.02 16.47
CA VAL A 243 6.81 -11.17 15.27
C VAL A 243 6.18 -9.83 15.62
N GLN A 244 6.92 -8.76 15.36
CA GLN A 244 6.46 -7.38 15.53
C GLN A 244 6.50 -6.68 14.18
N VAL A 245 5.45 -5.90 13.88
CA VAL A 245 5.39 -5.07 12.69
C VAL A 245 5.31 -3.62 13.11
N LEU A 246 6.24 -2.83 12.58
CA LEU A 246 6.30 -1.39 12.68
C LEU A 246 5.99 -0.82 11.30
N LEU A 247 4.92 -0.03 11.19
CA LEU A 247 4.56 0.67 9.97
C LEU A 247 4.91 2.15 10.12
N LEU A 248 5.81 2.63 9.25
CA LEU A 248 6.07 4.03 8.97
C LEU A 248 5.41 4.36 7.65
N SER A 249 4.27 5.04 7.74
CA SER A 249 3.45 5.45 6.60
C SER A 249 2.95 6.88 6.84
N GLY A 250 2.34 7.50 5.83
CA GLY A 250 1.81 8.87 5.82
C GLY A 250 0.63 9.13 6.76
N VAL A 251 0.59 8.53 7.95
CA VAL A 251 -0.39 8.83 9.00
C VAL A 251 0.04 10.12 9.71
N PRO A 252 -0.82 11.15 9.81
CA PRO A 252 -0.54 12.33 10.62
C PRO A 252 -0.21 11.93 12.06
N TRP A 253 1.02 12.20 12.51
CA TRP A 253 1.54 11.75 13.80
C TRP A 253 0.72 12.27 14.99
N GLN A 254 0.02 13.39 14.81
CA GLN A 254 -0.88 14.00 15.78
C GLN A 254 -2.09 13.11 16.10
N LEU A 255 -2.46 12.18 15.22
CA LEU A 255 -3.54 11.22 15.45
C LEU A 255 -3.13 10.05 16.35
N VAL A 256 -1.83 9.75 16.40
CA VAL A 256 -1.27 8.57 17.09
C VAL A 256 -0.40 8.92 18.30
N THR A 257 -0.33 10.21 18.65
CA THR A 257 0.46 10.72 19.78
C THR A 257 -0.42 11.39 20.82
N LYS A 258 0.07 11.42 22.06
CA LYS A 258 -0.61 12.10 23.16
C LYS A 258 -0.57 13.62 22.96
N PRO A 259 -1.67 14.35 23.16
CA PRO A 259 -1.73 15.81 22.95
C PRO A 259 -0.63 16.59 23.67
N GLU A 260 -0.28 16.20 24.90
CA GLU A 260 0.77 16.84 25.69
C GLU A 260 2.18 16.71 25.08
N SER A 261 2.40 15.72 24.21
CA SER A 261 3.69 15.47 23.55
C SER A 261 3.84 16.21 22.21
N GLN A 262 2.78 16.88 21.75
CA GLN A 262 2.77 17.57 20.45
C GLN A 262 3.38 18.99 20.51
N GLU A 263 3.62 19.50 21.72
CA GLU A 263 4.19 20.83 21.91
C GLU A 263 5.70 20.87 21.61
N PRO A 264 6.21 21.97 21.02
CA PRO A 264 7.63 22.10 20.72
C PRO A 264 8.54 21.84 21.94
N GLY A 265 9.56 21.00 21.74
CA GLY A 265 10.54 20.67 22.77
C GLY A 265 10.10 19.57 23.76
N GLN A 266 8.92 18.97 23.56
CA GLN A 266 8.53 17.74 24.25
C GLN A 266 9.09 16.51 23.53
N SER A 267 9.28 15.42 24.27
CA SER A 267 9.51 14.11 23.66
C SER A 267 8.18 13.54 23.18
N LEU A 268 8.15 13.03 21.95
CA LEU A 268 6.95 12.40 21.39
C LEU A 268 6.55 11.17 22.21
N GLU A 269 5.29 11.11 22.60
CA GLU A 269 4.69 9.96 23.27
C GLU A 269 3.55 9.41 22.43
N PHE A 270 3.65 8.15 22.02
CA PHE A 270 2.61 7.47 21.26
C PHE A 270 1.47 7.00 22.16
N LEU A 271 0.28 6.94 21.59
CA LEU A 271 -0.87 6.28 22.19
C LEU A 271 -0.66 4.76 22.15
N THR A 272 -1.01 4.08 23.24
CA THR A 272 -1.10 2.62 23.27
C THR A 272 -2.29 2.13 22.43
N PRO A 273 -2.33 0.85 22.01
CA PRO A 273 -3.46 0.35 21.23
C PRO A 273 -4.81 0.46 21.94
N SER A 274 -4.87 0.26 23.26
CA SER A 274 -6.11 0.51 24.03
C SER A 274 -6.50 1.98 24.04
N GLU A 275 -5.55 2.92 24.06
CA GLU A 275 -5.85 4.35 23.97
C GLU A 275 -6.32 4.75 22.56
N LEU A 276 -5.72 4.20 21.50
CA LEU A 276 -6.14 4.40 20.10
C LEU A 276 -7.57 3.91 19.86
N GLU A 277 -7.92 2.76 20.43
CA GLU A 277 -9.28 2.23 20.37
C GLU A 277 -10.25 3.11 21.17
N ALA A 278 -9.90 3.48 22.40
CA ALA A 278 -10.75 4.30 23.26
C ALA A 278 -10.97 5.73 22.72
N SER A 279 -10.01 6.29 21.98
CA SER A 279 -10.11 7.61 21.34
C SER A 279 -10.88 7.61 20.02
N GLY A 280 -11.24 6.43 19.49
CA GLY A 280 -11.80 6.30 18.15
C GLY A 280 -10.83 6.71 17.04
N THR A 281 -9.51 6.56 17.27
CA THR A 281 -8.50 6.94 16.28
C THR A 281 -8.60 6.06 15.02
N TRP A 282 -9.00 4.80 15.13
CA TRP A 282 -9.18 3.92 13.97
C TRP A 282 -10.26 4.40 13.00
N ASP A 283 -11.35 5.00 13.49
CA ASP A 283 -12.37 5.61 12.64
C ASP A 283 -11.83 6.83 11.87
N LYS A 284 -10.82 7.51 12.43
CA LYS A 284 -10.14 8.64 11.78
C LYS A 284 -9.15 8.19 10.73
N ILE A 285 -8.48 7.05 10.95
CA ILE A 285 -7.38 6.57 10.10
C ILE A 285 -7.84 5.60 9.02
N LEU A 286 -8.73 4.67 9.37
CA LEU A 286 -9.13 3.56 8.51
C LEU A 286 -10.61 3.61 8.13
N GLY A 287 -11.46 4.17 9.01
CA GLY A 287 -12.90 4.07 8.85
C GLY A 287 -13.39 2.63 9.02
N ASP A 288 -14.35 2.20 8.20
CA ASP A 288 -14.83 0.82 8.12
C ASP A 288 -14.87 0.35 6.65
N PRO A 289 -13.76 -0.23 6.15
CA PRO A 289 -13.66 -0.71 4.78
C PRO A 289 -14.69 -1.80 4.43
N ALA A 290 -15.11 -2.61 5.40
CA ALA A 290 -16.09 -3.67 5.18
C ALA A 290 -17.47 -3.08 4.85
N GLN A 291 -17.81 -1.95 5.47
CA GLN A 291 -19.03 -1.19 5.19
C GLN A 291 -18.84 -0.05 4.16
N ASN A 292 -17.65 0.05 3.54
CA ASN A 292 -17.30 1.14 2.63
C ASN A 292 -17.47 2.53 3.26
N ILE A 293 -17.12 2.64 4.54
CA ILE A 293 -17.09 3.90 5.28
C ILE A 293 -15.64 4.39 5.22
N PRO A 294 -15.36 5.54 4.57
CA PRO A 294 -14.00 6.07 4.51
C PRO A 294 -13.54 6.55 5.90
N PRO A 295 -12.23 6.79 6.06
CA PRO A 295 -11.70 7.50 7.22
C PRO A 295 -12.44 8.83 7.46
N SER A 296 -12.71 9.12 8.73
CA SER A 296 -13.40 10.35 9.12
C SER A 296 -12.49 11.58 9.17
N ASP A 297 -11.17 11.39 9.23
CA ASP A 297 -10.22 12.47 9.04
C ASP A 297 -10.00 12.68 7.52
N PRO A 298 -10.30 13.87 6.98
CA PRO A 298 -10.15 14.11 5.55
C PRO A 298 -8.70 13.97 5.06
N HIS A 299 -7.68 14.08 5.92
CA HIS A 299 -6.28 13.87 5.54
C HIS A 299 -5.99 12.44 5.11
N LEU A 300 -6.82 11.48 5.52
CA LEU A 300 -6.63 10.06 5.23
C LEU A 300 -7.58 9.55 4.16
N ILE A 301 -8.28 10.46 3.48
CA ILE A 301 -9.05 10.12 2.29
C ILE A 301 -8.15 10.25 1.07
N GLU A 302 -7.83 9.12 0.44
CA GLU A 302 -7.11 9.09 -0.84
C GLU A 302 -7.94 9.80 -1.93
N SER A 303 -7.34 10.79 -2.59
CA SER A 303 -8.01 11.60 -3.61
C SER A 303 -7.02 12.20 -4.59
N VAL A 304 -7.40 12.32 -5.87
CA VAL A 304 -6.67 13.13 -6.87
C VAL A 304 -7.18 14.57 -6.95
N GLU A 305 -8.29 14.85 -6.27
CA GLU A 305 -8.92 16.18 -6.19
C GLU A 305 -8.76 16.76 -4.78
N PRO A 306 -8.83 18.09 -4.62
CA PRO A 306 -8.87 18.72 -3.31
C PRO A 306 -9.98 18.14 -2.42
N ARG A 307 -9.60 17.72 -1.22
CA ARG A 307 -10.47 17.06 -0.25
C ARG A 307 -11.34 18.08 0.47
N ALA A 308 -12.59 17.71 0.68
CA ALA A 308 -13.55 18.59 1.32
C ALA A 308 -13.15 18.85 2.78
N GLY A 309 -13.15 20.13 3.18
CA GLY A 309 -12.83 20.54 4.55
C GLY A 309 -11.35 20.88 4.78
N LEU A 310 -10.48 20.67 3.78
CA LEU A 310 -9.07 21.03 3.85
C LEU A 310 -8.78 22.33 3.06
N PRO A 311 -7.76 23.12 3.47
CA PRO A 311 -7.52 24.43 2.88
C PRO A 311 -6.96 24.32 1.46
N LEU A 312 -7.60 25.04 0.55
CA LEU A 312 -7.15 25.21 -0.83
C LEU A 312 -5.92 26.13 -0.91
N PRO A 313 -5.20 26.16 -2.06
CA PRO A 313 -4.09 27.08 -2.27
C PRO A 313 -4.50 28.54 -1.99
N GLY A 314 -3.72 29.21 -1.13
CA GLY A 314 -3.97 30.60 -0.71
C GLY A 314 -4.91 30.78 0.48
N ALA A 315 -5.45 29.69 1.04
CA ALA A 315 -6.17 29.71 2.31
C ALA A 315 -5.22 29.68 3.52
N ALA A 316 -5.77 29.67 4.73
CA ALA A 316 -4.98 29.49 5.95
C ALA A 316 -4.26 28.14 5.94
N TRP A 317 -2.99 28.14 6.38
CA TRP A 317 -2.12 26.97 6.42
C TRP A 317 -2.64 25.92 7.42
N ASP A 318 -2.72 24.66 6.98
CA ASP A 318 -2.91 23.49 7.85
C ASP A 318 -1.56 23.00 8.37
N PRO A 319 -1.33 22.93 9.69
CA PRO A 319 -0.07 22.39 10.22
C PRO A 319 0.17 20.90 9.91
N LEU A 320 -0.83 20.14 9.45
CA LEU A 320 -0.70 18.71 9.13
C LEU A 320 -0.16 18.47 7.72
N HIS A 321 -0.80 19.04 6.70
CA HIS A 321 -0.45 18.83 5.28
C HIS A 321 -0.23 20.13 4.50
N GLY A 322 -0.34 21.30 5.13
CA GLY A 322 -0.24 22.59 4.46
C GLY A 322 -1.50 22.98 3.72
N HIS A 323 -1.58 22.61 2.43
CA HIS A 323 -2.68 22.92 1.53
C HIS A 323 -2.95 21.77 0.59
N GLU A 324 -4.21 21.66 0.16
CA GLU A 324 -4.57 20.79 -0.97
C GLU A 324 -3.91 21.29 -2.26
N VAL A 325 -3.48 20.35 -3.10
CA VAL A 325 -2.83 20.65 -4.37
C VAL A 325 -3.82 20.44 -5.52
N ILE A 326 -3.81 21.34 -6.51
CA ILE A 326 -4.61 21.16 -7.72
C ILE A 326 -3.72 20.52 -8.78
N TRP A 327 -3.90 19.21 -9.01
CA TRP A 327 -3.17 18.45 -10.03
C TRP A 327 -3.91 18.47 -11.37
N PRO A 328 -3.48 19.26 -12.38
CA PRO A 328 -4.23 19.33 -13.65
C PRO A 328 -4.30 17.99 -14.39
N ARG A 329 -3.30 17.13 -14.17
CA ARG A 329 -3.21 15.77 -14.75
C ARG A 329 -3.82 14.68 -13.87
N LYS A 330 -4.13 14.98 -12.59
CA LYS A 330 -4.65 14.00 -11.62
C LYS A 330 -3.80 12.72 -11.52
N ASP A 331 -2.48 12.91 -11.68
CA ASP A 331 -1.46 11.87 -11.75
C ASP A 331 -0.74 11.65 -10.41
N SER A 332 -1.21 12.30 -9.34
CA SER A 332 -0.79 12.05 -7.96
C SER A 332 -2.01 12.15 -7.03
N LEU A 333 -1.92 11.48 -5.88
CA LEU A 333 -2.87 11.64 -4.79
C LEU A 333 -2.54 12.89 -3.96
N GLN A 334 -3.48 13.34 -3.14
CA GLN A 334 -3.24 14.36 -2.12
C GLN A 334 -2.43 13.76 -0.97
N HIS A 335 -1.43 14.51 -0.48
CA HIS A 335 -0.61 14.08 0.66
C HIS A 335 -1.40 14.13 1.97
N SER A 336 -1.19 13.14 2.83
CA SER A 336 -1.80 13.08 4.15
C SER A 336 -1.11 13.98 5.17
N CYS A 337 0.21 14.16 5.03
CA CYS A 337 1.03 15.03 5.86
C CYS A 337 2.21 15.59 5.05
N VAL A 338 2.81 16.69 5.54
CA VAL A 338 4.01 17.29 4.94
C VAL A 338 5.16 17.35 5.96
N PHE A 339 6.39 17.38 5.44
CA PHE A 339 7.60 17.52 6.25
C PHE A 339 8.25 18.88 5.99
N GLU A 340 8.88 19.45 7.01
CA GLU A 340 9.69 20.64 6.80
C GLU A 340 10.91 20.27 5.95
N LEU A 341 11.08 21.00 4.84
CA LEU A 341 12.29 20.87 4.03
C LEU A 341 13.52 21.28 4.85
N PRO A 342 14.61 20.49 4.86
CA PRO A 342 15.85 20.86 5.53
C PRO A 342 16.41 22.22 5.08
N ARG A 343 16.09 22.63 3.85
CA ARG A 343 16.32 23.99 3.34
C ARG A 343 15.06 24.44 2.59
N PRO A 344 14.54 25.66 2.88
CA PRO A 344 13.45 26.21 2.10
C PRO A 344 13.84 26.35 0.63
N GLU A 345 13.06 25.73 -0.26
CA GLU A 345 13.20 25.91 -1.69
C GLU A 345 12.39 27.14 -2.12
N VAL A 346 13.04 28.06 -2.85
CA VAL A 346 12.37 29.25 -3.38
C VAL A 346 11.76 28.88 -4.72
N CYS A 347 10.46 28.58 -4.73
CA CYS A 347 9.72 28.30 -5.95
C CYS A 347 9.43 29.60 -6.72
N SER A 348 10.45 30.15 -7.38
CA SER A 348 10.32 31.34 -8.23
C SER A 348 9.66 31.04 -9.57
N ASP A 349 9.68 29.78 -10.00
CA ASP A 349 9.01 29.28 -11.21
C ASP A 349 8.20 28.03 -10.83
N ALA A 350 6.98 27.89 -11.38
CA ALA A 350 6.01 26.83 -11.07
C ALA A 350 6.47 25.40 -11.39
N SER A 351 7.73 25.21 -11.80
CA SER A 351 8.35 23.93 -12.10
C SER A 351 9.13 23.30 -10.94
N GLY A 352 9.34 24.04 -9.83
CA GLY A 352 10.17 23.57 -8.70
C GLY A 352 9.39 23.17 -7.43
N CYS A 353 8.07 23.26 -7.46
CA CYS A 353 7.17 22.87 -6.37
C CYS A 353 6.12 21.89 -6.92
N THR A 354 6.58 20.74 -7.39
CA THR A 354 5.72 19.59 -7.72
C THR A 354 6.00 18.47 -6.77
#